data_AF-A0A371CWA2-F1
#
_entry.id   AF-A0A371CWA2-F1
#
_cell.length_a   1.000
_cell.length_b   1.000
_cell.length_c   1.000
_cell.angle_alpha   90.00
_cell.angle_beta   90.00
_cell.angle_gamma   90.00
#
_symmetry.space_group_name_H-M   'P 1'
#
loop_
_entity.id
_entity.type
_entity.pdbx_description
1 polymer ?
#
loop_
_entity_poly.entity_id
_entity_poly.type
_entity_poly.pdbx_seq_one_letter_code
_entity_poly.pdbx_strand_id
1 'polypeptide(L)'
;MIVLGTHEAAVELLEKRSSIYSDRNMTPTAELAGFDWLIGMMRYGARWRKLRGVFHRCMNPNAIVQYRPIQETEIKKYLLRLVEDPVKFYEHGRHLIGAIIIRVSYGLEVIGGNDKYIELAEDTMECFNTVFQPGRYLVQTFPSLRNVPS
;
A
#
# COMPACT_ATOMS: atom_id res chain seq x y z
N MET A 1 -7.00 -22.47 -6.92
CA MET A 1 -7.52 -21.11 -6.69
C MET A 1 -9.00 -21.23 -6.36
N ILE A 2 -9.48 -20.56 -5.30
CA ILE A 2 -10.91 -20.52 -4.95
C ILE A 2 -11.32 -19.04 -4.97
N VAL A 3 -12.43 -18.73 -5.63
CA VAL A 3 -12.96 -17.36 -5.74
C VAL A 3 -14.20 -17.24 -4.85
N LEU A 4 -14.24 -16.21 -4.00
CA LEU A 4 -15.39 -15.92 -3.15
C LEU A 4 -16.35 -15.01 -3.90
N GLY A 5 -17.47 -15.57 -4.34
CA GLY A 5 -18.45 -14.86 -5.18
C GLY A 5 -19.59 -14.17 -4.43
N THR A 6 -19.70 -14.35 -3.11
CA THR A 6 -20.81 -13.81 -2.30
C THR A 6 -20.31 -13.11 -1.05
N HIS A 7 -21.11 -12.16 -0.56
CA HIS A 7 -20.81 -11.43 0.68
C HIS A 7 -20.76 -12.38 1.87
N GLU A 8 -21.68 -13.34 1.94
CA GLU A 8 -21.79 -14.31 3.02
C GLU A 8 -20.53 -15.18 3.10
N ALA A 9 -20.01 -15.64 1.95
CA ALA A 9 -18.77 -16.41 1.88
C ALA A 9 -17.55 -15.56 2.31
N ALA A 10 -17.51 -14.28 1.91
CA ALA A 10 -16.44 -13.37 2.31
C ALA A 10 -16.43 -13.12 3.83
N VAL A 11 -17.59 -12.84 4.44
CA VAL A 11 -17.71 -12.65 5.90
C VAL A 11 -17.37 -13.94 6.65
N GLU A 12 -17.89 -15.07 6.21
CA GLU A 12 -17.64 -16.35 6.87
C GLU A 12 -16.16 -16.72 6.91
N LEU A 13 -15.43 -16.50 5.80
CA LEU A 13 -14.02 -16.89 5.70
C LEU A 13 -13.06 -15.80 6.17
N LEU A 14 -13.27 -14.54 5.78
CA LEU A 14 -12.30 -13.46 6.01
C LEU A 14 -12.48 -12.75 7.35
N GLU A 15 -13.67 -12.84 7.97
CA GLU A 15 -13.94 -12.20 9.26
C GLU A 15 -14.06 -13.24 10.38
N LYS A 16 -15.08 -14.09 10.33
CA LYS A 16 -15.37 -15.07 11.40
C LYS A 16 -14.26 -16.12 11.54
N ARG A 17 -13.66 -16.53 10.42
CA ARG A 17 -12.55 -17.49 10.36
C ARG A 17 -11.22 -16.82 9.98
N SER A 18 -11.10 -15.52 10.25
CA SER A 18 -9.91 -14.73 9.93
C SER A 18 -8.60 -15.35 10.44
N SER A 19 -8.60 -15.99 11.62
CA SER A 19 -7.42 -16.68 12.16
C SER A 19 -6.89 -17.82 11.29
N ILE A 20 -7.72 -18.38 10.41
CA ILE A 20 -7.37 -19.48 9.50
C ILE A 20 -7.00 -18.94 8.11
N TYR A 21 -7.71 -17.91 7.62
CA TYR A 21 -7.60 -17.43 6.24
C TYR A 21 -6.86 -16.09 6.06
N SER A 22 -6.26 -15.54 7.13
CA SER A 22 -5.50 -14.29 7.04
C SER A 22 -4.06 -14.43 6.55
N ASP A 23 -3.54 -15.65 6.38
CA ASP A 23 -2.16 -15.81 5.90
C ASP A 23 -1.99 -15.31 4.46
N ARG A 24 -0.74 -14.98 4.11
CA ARG A 24 -0.33 -14.51 2.80
C ARG A 24 0.84 -15.37 2.34
N ASN A 25 0.81 -15.80 1.09
CA ASN A 25 1.96 -16.48 0.51
C ASN A 25 2.91 -15.43 -0.05
N MET A 26 3.95 -15.05 0.71
CA MET A 26 4.99 -14.16 0.22
C MET A 26 5.70 -14.85 -0.95
N THR A 27 5.71 -14.22 -2.12
CA THR A 27 6.38 -14.79 -3.29
C THR A 27 7.89 -14.63 -3.16
N PRO A 28 8.71 -15.57 -3.68
CA PRO A 28 10.16 -15.40 -3.72
C PRO A 28 10.60 -14.10 -4.42
N THR A 29 9.83 -13.62 -5.40
CA THR A 29 10.11 -12.35 -6.09
C THR A 29 9.96 -11.15 -5.17
N ALA A 30 8.95 -11.13 -4.30
CA ALA A 30 8.74 -10.05 -3.36
C ALA A 30 9.88 -9.98 -2.32
N GLU A 31 10.36 -11.13 -1.85
CA GLU A 31 11.53 -11.20 -0.96
C GLU A 31 12.80 -10.70 -1.66
N LEU A 32 13.08 -11.17 -2.88
CA LEU A 32 14.25 -10.77 -3.66
C LEU A 32 14.25 -9.27 -4.02
N ALA A 33 13.08 -8.69 -4.26
CA ALA A 33 12.92 -7.27 -4.53
C ALA A 33 12.86 -6.40 -3.26
N GLY A 34 13.04 -7.00 -2.06
CA GLY A 34 13.07 -6.26 -0.80
C GLY A 34 11.71 -5.75 -0.31
N PHE A 35 10.61 -6.40 -0.68
CA PHE A 35 9.24 -6.09 -0.22
C PHE A 35 8.80 -6.93 1.00
N ASP A 36 9.70 -7.68 1.63
CA ASP A 36 9.39 -8.55 2.78
C ASP A 36 8.90 -7.78 4.03
N TRP A 37 9.21 -6.49 4.11
CA TRP A 37 8.78 -5.58 5.18
C TRP A 37 7.34 -5.08 5.02
N LEU A 38 6.73 -5.22 3.84
CA LEU A 38 5.42 -4.67 3.55
C LEU A 38 4.32 -5.41 4.34
N ILE A 39 3.73 -4.74 5.33
CA ILE A 39 2.74 -5.33 6.26
C ILE A 39 1.56 -5.97 5.53
N GLY A 40 1.14 -5.41 4.39
CA GLY A 40 0.04 -5.93 3.58
C GLY A 40 0.32 -7.27 2.91
N MET A 41 1.59 -7.63 2.72
CA MET A 41 2.03 -8.86 2.05
C MET A 41 2.72 -9.84 2.99
N MET A 42 3.06 -9.40 4.19
CA MET A 42 3.71 -10.21 5.20
C MET A 42 2.84 -11.39 5.65
N ARG A 43 3.48 -12.56 5.82
CA ARG A 43 2.86 -13.77 6.37
C ARG A 43 2.25 -13.50 7.74
N TYR A 44 1.09 -14.11 8.00
CA TYR A 44 0.42 -14.00 9.28
C TYR A 44 1.27 -14.68 10.37
N GLY A 45 1.47 -13.98 11.49
CA GLY A 45 2.33 -14.47 12.56
C GLY A 45 2.59 -13.41 13.62
N ALA A 46 3.49 -13.71 14.56
CA ALA A 46 3.82 -12.80 15.66
C ALA A 46 4.40 -11.46 15.17
N ARG A 47 5.28 -11.48 14.15
CA ARG A 47 5.85 -10.27 13.53
C ARG A 47 4.75 -9.38 12.93
N TRP A 48 3.88 -9.97 12.11
CA TRP A 48 2.75 -9.25 11.51
C TRP A 48 1.82 -8.66 12.57
N ARG A 49 1.41 -9.45 13.59
CA ARG A 49 0.53 -8.98 14.67
C ARG A 49 1.12 -7.79 15.42
N LYS A 50 2.43 -7.84 15.71
CA LYS A 50 3.16 -6.74 16.36
C LYS A 50 3.13 -5.46 15.51
N LEU A 51 3.52 -5.56 14.23
CA LEU A 51 3.53 -4.41 13.31
C LEU A 51 2.13 -3.84 13.09
N ARG A 52 1.13 -4.71 12.87
CA ARG A 52 -0.27 -4.32 12.68
C ARG A 52 -0.82 -3.61 13.92
N GLY A 53 -0.47 -4.07 15.12
CA GLY A 53 -0.84 -3.44 16.38
C GLY A 53 -0.26 -2.04 16.52
N VAL A 54 1.03 -1.85 16.20
CA VAL A 54 1.67 -0.52 16.20
C VAL A 54 0.98 0.41 15.20
N PHE A 55 0.80 -0.05 13.95
CA PHE A 55 0.12 0.71 12.90
C PHE A 55 -1.30 1.10 13.31
N HIS A 56 -2.05 0.17 13.91
CA HIS A 56 -3.43 0.43 14.32
C HIS A 56 -3.55 1.51 15.39
N ARG A 57 -2.56 1.65 16.29
CA ARG A 57 -2.58 2.71 17.30
C ARG A 57 -2.59 4.10 16.67
N CYS A 58 -1.92 4.27 15.53
CA CYS A 58 -1.86 5.55 14.82
C CYS A 58 -2.99 5.74 13.79
N MET A 59 -3.66 4.66 13.38
CA MET A 59 -4.59 4.62 12.25
C MET A 59 -5.98 4.05 12.59
N ASN A 60 -6.33 3.95 13.87
CA ASN A 60 -7.69 3.58 14.28
C ASN A 60 -8.66 4.79 14.15
N PRO A 61 -9.99 4.56 14.14
CA PRO A 61 -10.97 5.62 13.93
C PRO A 61 -10.85 6.84 14.86
N ASN A 62 -10.36 6.65 16.09
CA ASN A 62 -10.17 7.76 17.03
C ASN A 62 -8.86 8.51 16.73
N ALA A 63 -7.78 7.79 16.42
CA ALA A 63 -6.47 8.36 16.15
C ALA A 63 -6.43 9.17 14.84
N ILE A 64 -7.16 8.75 13.80
CA ILE A 64 -7.12 9.44 12.50
C ILE A 64 -7.70 10.86 12.52
N VAL A 65 -8.50 11.21 13.53
CA VAL A 65 -9.10 12.54 13.68
C VAL A 65 -8.02 13.64 13.75
N GLN A 66 -6.86 13.33 14.33
CA GLN A 66 -5.73 14.27 14.42
C GLN A 66 -5.16 14.68 13.06
N TYR A 67 -5.39 13.89 12.00
CA TYR A 67 -4.89 14.18 10.65
C TYR A 67 -5.85 15.04 9.81
N ARG A 68 -7.06 15.37 10.32
CA ARG A 68 -8.02 16.21 9.59
C ARG A 68 -7.44 17.56 9.15
N PRO A 69 -6.68 18.31 9.98
CA PRO A 69 -6.09 19.58 9.54
C PRO A 69 -5.11 19.43 8.36
N ILE A 70 -4.41 18.29 8.29
CA ILE A 70 -3.53 17.95 7.16
C ILE A 70 -4.41 17.71 5.91
N GLN A 71 -5.43 16.87 6.03
CA GLN A 71 -6.35 16.57 4.92
C GLN A 71 -7.04 17.82 4.38
N GLU A 72 -7.54 18.69 5.25
CA GLU A 72 -8.19 19.95 4.85
C GLU A 72 -7.24 20.87 4.08
N THR A 73 -5.99 20.96 4.54
CA THR A 73 -4.95 21.78 3.87
C THR A 73 -4.67 21.25 2.47
N GLU A 74 -4.43 19.95 2.34
CA GLU A 74 -4.10 19.34 1.05
C GLU A 74 -5.31 19.34 0.09
N ILE A 75 -6.54 19.16 0.61
CA ILE A 75 -7.77 19.28 -0.18
C ILE A 75 -7.93 20.71 -0.73
N LYS A 76 -7.67 21.75 0.06
CA LYS A 76 -7.73 23.14 -0.43
C LYS A 76 -6.73 23.37 -1.56
N LYS A 77 -5.48 22.89 -1.41
CA LYS A 77 -4.46 22.93 -2.48
C LYS A 77 -4.91 22.17 -3.73
N TYR A 78 -5.52 21.00 -3.56
CA TYR A 78 -6.07 20.20 -4.65
C TYR A 78 -7.18 20.94 -5.42
N LEU A 79 -8.14 21.54 -4.70
CA LEU A 79 -9.25 22.27 -5.31
C LEU A 79 -8.75 23.49 -6.10
N LEU A 80 -7.75 24.20 -5.59
CA LEU A 80 -7.13 25.32 -6.32
C LEU A 80 -6.49 24.85 -7.63
N ARG A 81 -5.68 23.79 -7.59
CA ARG A 81 -5.08 23.20 -8.81
C ARG A 81 -6.15 22.73 -9.80
N LEU A 82 -7.25 22.15 -9.30
CA LEU A 82 -8.33 21.67 -10.14
C LEU A 82 -9.10 22.81 -10.84
N VAL A 83 -9.24 23.96 -10.19
CA VAL A 83 -9.81 25.17 -10.82
C VAL A 83 -8.88 25.71 -11.91
N GLU A 84 -7.56 25.64 -11.70
CA GLU A 84 -6.55 26.09 -12.66
C GLU A 84 -6.43 25.15 -13.87
N ASP A 85 -6.41 23.84 -13.65
CA ASP A 85 -6.30 22.81 -14.68
C ASP A 85 -7.21 21.59 -14.40
N PRO A 86 -8.49 21.65 -14.81
CA PRO A 86 -9.44 20.56 -14.57
C PRO A 86 -9.13 19.29 -15.39
N VAL A 87 -8.35 19.41 -16.48
CA VAL A 87 -7.99 18.25 -17.33
C VAL A 87 -7.10 17.28 -16.57
N LYS A 88 -6.29 17.79 -15.65
CA LYS A 88 -5.38 17.01 -14.79
C LYS A 88 -6.01 16.48 -13.50
N PHE A 89 -7.34 16.32 -13.48
CA PHE A 89 -8.09 15.83 -12.30
C PHE A 89 -7.45 14.62 -11.62
N TYR A 90 -7.06 13.60 -12.40
CA TYR A 90 -6.47 12.37 -11.88
C TYR A 90 -5.08 12.58 -11.28
N GLU A 91 -4.22 13.33 -11.96
CA GLU A 91 -2.86 13.66 -11.48
C GLU A 91 -2.92 14.48 -10.20
N HIS A 92 -3.82 15.47 -10.14
CA HIS A 92 -4.05 16.27 -8.94
C HIS A 92 -4.56 15.41 -7.78
N GLY A 93 -5.44 14.44 -8.06
CA GLY A 93 -5.95 13.50 -7.05
C GLY A 93 -4.85 12.58 -6.51
N ARG A 94 -3.99 12.05 -7.38
CA ARG A 94 -2.81 11.26 -6.96
C ARG A 94 -1.87 12.09 -6.09
N HIS A 95 -1.58 13.32 -6.51
CA HIS A 95 -0.74 14.25 -5.75
C HIS A 95 -1.34 14.56 -4.36
N LEU A 96 -2.65 14.80 -4.27
CA LEU A 96 -3.36 15.00 -3.00
C LEU A 96 -3.14 13.84 -2.02
N ILE A 97 -3.37 12.61 -2.48
CA ILE A 97 -3.23 11.43 -1.63
C ILE A 97 -1.76 11.21 -1.22
N GLY A 98 -0.83 11.38 -2.16
CA GLY A 98 0.61 11.29 -1.90
C GLY A 98 1.06 12.31 -0.84
N ALA A 99 0.66 13.57 -0.98
CA ALA A 99 0.98 14.64 -0.03
C ALA A 99 0.45 14.35 1.38
N ILE A 100 -0.78 13.85 1.50
CA ILE A 100 -1.35 13.45 2.79
C ILE A 100 -0.53 12.31 3.42
N ILE A 101 -0.22 11.25 2.64
CA ILE A 101 0.52 10.09 3.16
C ILE A 101 1.91 10.49 3.62
N ILE A 102 2.63 11.28 2.83
CA ILE A 102 3.98 11.76 3.15
C ILE A 102 3.97 12.61 4.43
N ARG A 103 2.99 13.52 4.53
CA ARG A 103 2.86 14.41 5.69
C ARG A 103 2.46 13.69 6.96
N VAL A 104 1.57 12.69 6.87
CA VAL A 104 1.17 11.86 8.02
C VAL A 104 2.28 10.91 8.45
N SER A 105 3.01 10.32 7.50
CA SER A 105 3.98 9.25 7.79
C SER A 105 5.36 9.79 8.18
N TYR A 106 5.79 10.89 7.57
CA TYR A 106 7.13 11.45 7.72
C TYR A 106 7.17 12.87 8.26
N GLY A 107 6.02 13.55 8.39
CA GLY A 107 5.97 14.95 8.80
C GLY A 107 6.51 15.93 7.73
N LEU A 108 6.72 15.45 6.50
CA LEU A 108 7.28 16.24 5.40
C LEU A 108 6.16 16.95 4.64
N GLU A 109 6.42 18.18 4.22
CA GLU A 109 5.54 18.90 3.31
C GLU A 109 5.95 18.65 1.86
N VAL A 110 4.97 18.32 1.03
CA VAL A 110 5.15 18.17 -0.41
C VAL A 110 4.99 19.53 -1.09
N ILE A 111 6.00 19.95 -1.85
CA ILE A 111 6.05 21.28 -2.46
C ILE A 111 6.00 21.15 -3.98
N GLY A 112 4.92 21.68 -4.59
CA GLY A 112 4.79 21.75 -6.06
C GLY A 112 4.43 20.42 -6.72
N GLY A 113 4.44 20.36 -8.06
CA GLY A 113 4.03 19.18 -8.83
C GLY A 113 5.08 18.07 -8.94
N ASN A 114 6.37 18.42 -8.93
CA ASN A 114 7.50 17.49 -9.11
C ASN A 114 8.21 17.21 -7.79
N ASP A 115 7.46 16.74 -6.79
CA ASP A 115 8.05 16.38 -5.52
C ASP A 115 8.69 14.99 -5.59
N LYS A 116 9.99 14.91 -5.31
CA LYS A 116 10.78 13.68 -5.35
C LYS A 116 10.18 12.53 -4.53
N TYR A 117 9.43 12.81 -3.47
CA TYR A 117 8.83 11.77 -2.63
C TYR A 117 7.56 11.19 -3.27
N ILE A 118 6.84 11.99 -4.05
CA ILE A 118 5.73 11.49 -4.86
C ILE A 118 6.28 10.62 -5.98
N GLU A 119 7.26 11.12 -6.74
CA GLU A 119 7.90 10.35 -7.81
C GLU A 119 8.44 9.01 -7.30
N LEU A 120 9.17 9.03 -6.18
CA LEU A 120 9.66 7.81 -5.53
C LEU A 120 8.52 6.85 -5.13
N ALA A 121 7.40 7.37 -4.64
CA ALA A 121 6.24 6.55 -4.29
C ALA A 121 5.60 5.92 -5.54
N GLU A 122 5.55 6.65 -6.65
CA GLU A 122 5.03 6.14 -7.93
C GLU A 122 5.93 5.06 -8.52
N ASP A 123 7.24 5.28 -8.56
CA ASP A 123 8.23 4.28 -8.98
C ASP A 123 8.16 3.02 -8.12
N THR A 124 8.02 3.19 -6.80
CA THR A 124 7.87 2.06 -5.87
C THR A 124 6.60 1.27 -6.17
N MET A 125 5.49 1.96 -6.50
CA MET A 125 4.23 1.30 -6.86
C MET A 125 4.31 0.57 -8.20
N GLU A 126 5.05 1.10 -9.18
CA GLU A 126 5.30 0.40 -10.45
C GLU A 126 6.13 -0.87 -10.23
N CYS A 127 7.20 -0.78 -9.43
CA CYS A 127 8.01 -1.92 -9.04
C CYS A 127 7.16 -2.97 -8.31
N PHE A 128 6.33 -2.54 -7.35
CA PHE A 128 5.41 -3.40 -6.63
C PHE A 128 4.45 -4.13 -7.57
N ASN A 129 3.79 -3.43 -8.49
CA ASN A 129 2.85 -4.04 -9.44
C ASN A 129 3.53 -5.09 -10.32
N THR A 130 4.78 -4.84 -10.68
CA THR A 130 5.60 -5.77 -11.48
C THR A 130 5.99 -7.01 -10.68
N VAL A 131 6.48 -6.83 -9.45
CA VAL A 131 7.01 -7.91 -8.61
C VAL A 131 5.93 -8.86 -8.08
N PHE A 132 4.74 -8.32 -7.79
CA PHE A 132 3.61 -9.08 -7.24
C PHE A 132 2.69 -9.68 -8.32
N GLN A 133 2.97 -9.44 -9.60
CA GLN A 133 2.21 -10.05 -10.69
C GLN A 133 2.37 -11.58 -10.67
N PRO A 134 1.28 -12.36 -10.52
CA PRO A 134 1.34 -13.81 -10.51
C PRO A 134 1.80 -14.36 -11.87
N GLY A 135 2.73 -15.31 -11.85
CA GLY A 135 3.22 -16.00 -13.04
C GLY A 135 4.20 -15.19 -13.89
N ARG A 136 4.55 -13.96 -13.50
CA ARG A 136 5.46 -13.12 -14.29
C ARG A 136 6.89 -13.67 -14.33
N TYR A 137 7.37 -14.20 -13.22
CA TYR A 137 8.74 -14.70 -13.09
C TYR A 137 8.76 -16.19 -12.79
N LEU A 138 9.63 -16.94 -13.47
CA LEU A 138 9.77 -18.38 -13.29
C LEU A 138 10.12 -18.77 -11.84
N VAL A 139 10.82 -17.91 -11.09
CA VAL A 139 11.15 -18.15 -9.68
C VAL A 139 9.93 -18.27 -8.76
N GLN A 140 8.77 -17.73 -9.17
CA GLN A 140 7.52 -17.91 -8.43
C GLN A 140 7.01 -19.36 -8.51
N THR A 141 7.26 -20.04 -9.65
CA THR A 141 6.88 -21.44 -9.89
C THR A 141 7.99 -22.40 -9.49
N PHE A 142 9.24 -22.03 -9.73
CA PHE A 142 10.45 -22.81 -9.48
C PHE A 142 11.38 -22.04 -8.51
N PRO A 143 11.16 -22.15 -7.19
CA PRO A 143 11.90 -21.37 -6.20
C PRO A 143 13.42 -21.55 -6.25
N SER A 144 13.93 -22.65 -6.80
CA SER A 144 15.37 -22.90 -7.01
C SER A 144 16.03 -21.86 -7.91
N LEU A 145 15.28 -21.21 -8.81
CA LEU A 145 15.79 -20.18 -9.73
C LEU A 145 16.17 -18.87 -9.03
N ARG A 146 15.92 -18.72 -7.72
CA ARG A 146 16.32 -17.54 -6.94
C ARG A 146 17.83 -17.29 -6.88
N ASN A 147 18.63 -18.31 -7.22
CA ASN A 147 20.10 -18.27 -7.14
C ASN A 147 20.78 -17.99 -8.50
N VAL A 148 20.03 -17.51 -9.50
CA VAL A 148 20.49 -17.24 -10.87
C VAL A 148 20.29 -15.76 -11.21
N PRO A 149 21.25 -15.05 -11.84
CA PRO A 149 22.63 -15.45 -12.09
C PRO A 149 23.44 -15.38 -10.78
N SER A 150 24.19 -16.43 -10.50
CA SER A 150 25.08 -16.50 -9.34
C SER A 150 26.27 -15.56 -9.48
#